data_AF-A0A6G2W0R8-F1
#
_entry.id   AF-A0A6G2W0R8-F1
#
_cell.length_a   1.000
_cell.length_b   1.000
_cell.length_c   1.000
_cell.angle_alpha   90.00
_cell.angle_beta   90.00
_cell.angle_gamma   90.00
#
_symmetry.space_group_name_H-M   'P 1'
#
loop_
_entity.id
_entity.type
_entity.pdbx_description
1 polymer ?
#
loop_
_entity_poly.entity_id
_entity_poly.type
_entity_poly.pdbx_seq_one_letter_code
_entity_poly.pdbx_strand_id
1 'polypeptide(L)'
;APSRTAPAVPEPAALAGARVNVGEGATVGVGMPISVTFPHPVPESQRAAVEHWLTVGTEPSVTGAWSWVKDRDLSDGQRVDYRPPAYWKPGTRVTLRVGTHAVRHFGIGRSLTATVDVGSHTMTVEEDGEPTTRIPVTAGRPGLDTWNGTMVVLDKQPQVYMDSRTVDLGDAYRGYYAWAVHITTSGTYVHQNPNADTYAGRSNVTHGCVGLATDGTAERFYRRVIPGDVIRVTGSKDTVEAGNGYGDWNLTWSAWLSHSASRKGATAASPRP
;
A
#
# COMPACT_ATOMS: atom_id res chain seq x y z
N ALA A 1 12.58 -8.28 43.38
CA ALA A 1 12.09 -7.98 42.03
C ALA A 1 13.21 -7.28 41.28
N PRO A 2 13.64 -7.72 40.08
CA PRO A 2 14.59 -6.93 39.33
C PRO A 2 13.90 -5.61 38.96
N SER A 3 14.51 -4.48 39.33
CA SER A 3 14.03 -3.18 38.94
C SER A 3 14.03 -3.12 37.42
N ARG A 4 12.87 -2.87 36.81
CA ARG A 4 12.79 -2.63 35.38
C ARG A 4 13.41 -1.25 35.17
N THR A 5 14.69 -1.20 34.83
CA THR A 5 15.39 0.04 34.48
C THR A 5 14.56 0.75 33.42
N ALA A 6 14.26 2.04 33.64
CA ALA A 6 13.52 2.82 32.65
C ALA A 6 14.26 2.76 31.30
N PRO A 7 13.52 2.71 30.17
CA PRO A 7 14.14 2.74 28.85
C PRO A 7 15.03 3.98 28.72
N ALA A 8 16.20 3.83 28.08
CA ALA A 8 17.14 4.93 27.89
C ALA A 8 16.58 6.07 27.02
N VAL A 9 15.57 5.78 26.19
CA VAL A 9 14.84 6.75 25.36
C VAL A 9 13.40 6.83 25.89
N PRO A 10 12.94 7.97 26.42
CA PRO A 10 11.55 8.15 26.85
C PRO A 10 10.55 7.88 25.71
N GLU A 11 9.39 7.33 26.03
CA GLU A 11 8.32 7.09 25.05
C GLU A 11 7.74 8.43 24.56
N PRO A 12 7.75 8.72 23.24
CA PRO A 12 7.18 9.95 22.72
C PRO A 12 5.66 9.99 22.89
N ALA A 13 5.12 11.14 23.33
CA ALA A 13 3.68 11.36 23.47
C ALA A 13 2.92 11.18 22.13
N ALA A 14 3.57 11.36 20.98
CA ALA A 14 2.98 11.16 19.66
C ALA A 14 2.50 9.71 19.42
N LEU A 15 3.05 8.71 20.12
CA LEU A 15 2.58 7.34 20.02
C LEU A 15 1.18 7.15 20.62
N ALA A 16 0.77 8.04 21.53
CA ALA A 16 -0.59 8.05 22.05
C ALA A 16 -1.56 8.46 20.93
N GLY A 17 -2.48 7.56 20.59
CA GLY A 17 -3.46 7.77 19.52
C GLY A 17 -2.94 7.49 18.11
N ALA A 18 -1.71 6.98 17.96
CA ALA A 18 -1.22 6.48 16.69
C ALA A 18 -2.10 5.34 16.15
N ARG A 19 -2.33 5.32 14.84
CA ARG A 19 -3.15 4.32 14.16
C ARG A 19 -2.27 3.46 13.26
N VAL A 20 -2.52 2.16 13.28
CA VAL A 20 -1.84 1.18 12.41
C VAL A 20 -2.81 0.75 11.32
N ASN A 21 -2.34 0.67 10.08
CA ASN A 21 -3.15 0.27 8.93
C ASN A 21 -3.61 -1.20 8.97
N VAL A 22 -2.78 -2.09 9.53
CA VAL A 22 -3.08 -3.53 9.64
C VAL A 22 -3.72 -3.85 11.00
N GLY A 23 -4.89 -4.51 10.95
CA GLY A 23 -5.62 -4.97 12.13
C GLY A 23 -5.00 -6.20 12.79
N GLU A 24 -5.34 -6.42 14.06
CA GLU A 24 -4.96 -7.65 14.79
C GLU A 24 -5.53 -8.90 14.10
N GLY A 25 -4.71 -9.93 13.92
CA GLY A 25 -5.06 -11.19 13.28
C GLY A 25 -5.30 -11.09 11.77
N ALA A 26 -5.11 -9.93 11.16
CA ALA A 26 -5.34 -9.76 9.72
C ALA A 26 -4.37 -10.58 8.87
N THR A 27 -4.79 -10.91 7.65
CA THR A 27 -3.91 -11.43 6.60
C THR A 27 -3.87 -10.43 5.45
N VAL A 28 -2.68 -10.02 5.05
CA VAL A 28 -2.45 -9.00 4.01
C VAL A 28 -1.54 -9.54 2.92
N GLY A 29 -1.58 -8.93 1.73
CA GLY A 29 -0.71 -9.30 0.61
C GLY A 29 0.76 -8.94 0.83
N VAL A 30 1.61 -9.48 -0.04
CA VAL A 30 3.09 -9.42 0.07
C VAL A 30 3.69 -8.01 -0.07
N GLY A 31 2.92 -7.05 -0.58
CA GLY A 31 3.32 -5.66 -0.73
C GLY A 31 3.01 -4.77 0.46
N MET A 32 2.22 -5.24 1.46
CA MET A 32 1.72 -4.36 2.53
C MET A 32 2.86 -3.75 3.37
N PRO A 33 3.05 -2.41 3.36
CA PRO A 33 3.88 -1.78 4.37
C PRO A 33 3.16 -1.76 5.72
N ILE A 34 3.91 -1.78 6.81
CA ILE A 34 3.36 -1.43 8.12
C ILE A 34 3.35 0.08 8.20
N SER A 35 2.17 0.68 8.20
CA SER A 35 2.01 2.13 8.25
C SER A 35 1.48 2.56 9.61
N VAL A 36 2.16 3.52 10.23
CA VAL A 36 1.74 4.18 11.47
C VAL A 36 1.45 5.63 11.18
N THR A 37 0.19 6.03 11.40
CA THR A 37 -0.29 7.40 11.23
C THR A 37 -0.54 8.07 12.57
N PHE A 38 -0.10 9.33 12.71
CA PHE A 38 -0.19 10.12 13.92
C PHE A 38 -1.29 11.19 13.81
N PRO A 39 -1.99 11.51 14.90
CA PRO A 39 -3.04 12.54 14.91
C PRO A 39 -2.47 13.95 14.61
N HIS A 40 -1.20 14.17 14.93
CA HIS A 40 -0.48 15.41 14.68
C HIS A 40 0.93 15.13 14.13
N PRO A 41 1.53 16.06 13.36
CA PRO A 41 2.90 15.95 12.89
C PRO A 41 3.88 15.67 14.02
N VAL A 42 4.73 14.65 13.84
CA VAL A 42 5.86 14.39 14.72
C VAL A 42 7.04 15.29 14.32
N PRO A 43 7.54 16.16 15.23
CA PRO A 43 8.70 17.00 14.97
C PRO A 43 9.92 16.15 14.61
N GLU A 44 10.74 16.62 13.68
CA GLU A 44 11.93 15.89 13.20
C GLU A 44 12.85 15.43 14.35
N SER A 45 13.03 16.27 15.36
CA SER A 45 13.82 15.97 16.56
C SER A 45 13.29 14.80 17.40
N GLN A 46 12.03 14.40 17.24
CA GLN A 46 11.40 13.27 17.94
C GLN A 46 11.26 12.02 17.08
N ARG A 47 11.46 12.13 15.76
CA ARG A 47 11.23 11.02 14.81
C ARG A 47 12.10 9.79 15.11
N ALA A 48 13.36 9.99 15.47
CA ALA A 48 14.26 8.89 15.85
C ALA A 48 13.82 8.18 17.14
N ALA A 49 13.22 8.91 18.10
CA ALA A 49 12.66 8.33 19.31
C ALA A 49 11.38 7.55 18.99
N VAL A 50 10.54 8.04 18.08
CA VAL A 50 9.36 7.30 17.61
C VAL A 50 9.79 5.98 16.96
N GLU A 51 10.74 6.00 16.01
CA GLU A 51 11.25 4.78 15.38
C GLU A 51 11.82 3.77 16.39
N HIS A 52 12.49 4.23 17.45
CA HIS A 52 13.01 3.36 18.50
C HIS A 52 11.91 2.56 19.22
N TRP A 53 10.74 3.17 19.40
CA TRP A 53 9.58 2.58 20.08
C TRP A 53 8.63 1.82 19.14
N LEU A 54 8.91 1.83 17.83
CA LEU A 54 8.22 1.03 16.84
C LEU A 54 9.10 -0.18 16.48
N THR A 55 8.75 -1.36 17.01
CA THR A 55 9.55 -2.58 16.78
C THR A 55 8.78 -3.60 15.96
N VAL A 56 9.45 -4.19 14.98
CA VAL A 56 8.88 -5.22 14.09
C VAL A 56 9.68 -6.49 14.26
N GLY A 57 9.00 -7.57 14.66
CA GLY A 57 9.53 -8.93 14.68
C GLY A 57 8.85 -9.76 13.60
N THR A 58 9.60 -10.61 12.91
CA THR A 58 9.12 -11.39 11.76
C THR A 58 9.55 -12.84 11.86
N GLU A 59 8.72 -13.75 11.37
CA GLU A 59 9.07 -15.16 11.21
C GLU A 59 8.60 -15.68 9.84
N PRO A 60 9.49 -16.12 8.94
CA PRO A 60 10.95 -16.09 9.05
C PRO A 60 11.50 -14.66 9.23
N SER A 61 12.63 -14.56 9.92
CA SER A 61 13.25 -13.25 10.22
C SER A 61 13.68 -12.55 8.93
N VAL A 62 13.21 -11.32 8.77
CA VAL A 62 13.60 -10.40 7.71
C VAL A 62 13.73 -8.99 8.29
N THR A 63 14.82 -8.33 7.93
CA THR A 63 15.11 -6.95 8.36
C THR A 63 14.55 -5.95 7.36
N GLY A 64 13.76 -5.01 7.85
CA GLY A 64 13.33 -3.81 7.15
C GLY A 64 13.76 -2.53 7.85
N ALA A 65 13.17 -1.40 7.44
CA ALA A 65 13.46 -0.10 8.01
C ALA A 65 12.23 0.80 7.99
N TRP A 66 12.14 1.67 8.99
CA TRP A 66 11.17 2.76 9.03
C TRP A 66 11.60 3.90 8.12
N SER A 67 10.63 4.53 7.46
CA SER A 67 10.82 5.68 6.57
C SER A 67 9.67 6.65 6.80
N TRP A 68 9.96 7.94 7.00
CA TRP A 68 8.93 8.97 7.11
C TRP A 68 8.41 9.30 5.72
N VAL A 69 7.11 9.07 5.52
CA VAL A 69 6.45 9.25 4.23
C VAL A 69 5.51 10.45 4.34
N LYS A 70 5.74 11.46 3.50
CA LYS A 70 4.78 12.53 3.31
C LYS A 70 3.62 11.98 2.48
N ASP A 71 2.56 11.56 3.15
CA ASP A 71 1.30 11.23 2.49
C ASP A 71 0.73 12.48 1.81
N ARG A 72 0.05 12.30 0.69
CA ARG A 72 -0.62 13.39 -0.04
C ARG A 72 -1.68 14.09 0.82
N ASP A 73 -2.41 13.34 1.64
CA ASP A 73 -3.56 13.85 2.40
C ASP A 73 -3.22 14.17 3.87
N LEU A 74 -1.95 14.01 4.26
CA LEU A 74 -1.46 14.31 5.60
C LEU A 74 -0.34 15.36 5.57
N SER A 75 -0.12 16.03 6.69
CA SER A 75 1.03 16.90 6.86
C SER A 75 2.32 16.08 6.99
N ASP A 76 3.46 16.67 6.64
CA ASP A 76 4.76 16.04 6.83
C ASP A 76 4.96 15.62 8.30
N GLY A 77 5.53 14.43 8.51
CA GLY A 77 5.71 13.86 9.86
C GLY A 77 4.47 13.21 10.47
N GLN A 78 3.36 13.07 9.74
CA GLN A 78 2.18 12.36 10.24
C GLN A 78 2.16 10.86 9.91
N ARG A 79 3.00 10.37 9.02
CA ARG A 79 3.05 8.96 8.62
C ARG A 79 4.49 8.46 8.58
N VAL A 80 4.69 7.27 9.15
CA VAL A 80 5.93 6.51 9.05
C VAL A 80 5.60 5.08 8.67
N ASP A 81 6.33 4.54 7.71
CA ASP A 81 6.08 3.23 7.14
C ASP A 81 7.29 2.32 7.32
N TYR A 82 7.06 1.03 7.46
CA TYR A 82 8.09 -0.01 7.52
C TYR A 82 7.88 -1.04 6.44
N ARG A 83 8.96 -1.34 5.72
CA ARG A 83 9.03 -2.50 4.81
C ARG A 83 10.43 -3.10 4.75
N PRO A 84 10.54 -4.40 4.38
CA PRO A 84 11.80 -5.01 3.97
C PRO A 84 12.27 -4.48 2.59
N PRO A 85 13.52 -4.79 2.18
CA PRO A 85 14.06 -4.35 0.89
C PRO A 85 13.36 -4.97 -0.33
N ALA A 86 12.76 -6.14 -0.16
CA ALA A 86 11.94 -6.84 -1.15
C ALA A 86 10.57 -7.16 -0.55
N TYR A 87 9.58 -7.55 -1.36
CA TYR A 87 8.26 -7.96 -0.87
C TYR A 87 8.35 -9.02 0.21
N TRP A 88 7.37 -9.01 1.11
CA TRP A 88 7.26 -10.00 2.17
C TRP A 88 7.16 -11.41 1.58
N LYS A 89 7.81 -12.36 2.24
CA LYS A 89 7.66 -13.77 1.87
C LYS A 89 6.25 -14.25 2.28
N PRO A 90 5.53 -14.98 1.42
CA PRO A 90 4.27 -15.62 1.80
C PRO A 90 4.40 -16.47 3.05
N GLY A 91 3.41 -16.39 3.94
CA GLY A 91 3.38 -17.09 5.22
C GLY A 91 4.21 -16.44 6.33
N THR A 92 4.87 -15.30 6.07
CA THR A 92 5.56 -14.55 7.14
C THR A 92 4.55 -14.11 8.21
N ARG A 93 4.87 -14.40 9.48
CA ARG A 93 4.16 -13.86 10.65
C ARG A 93 4.86 -12.59 11.11
N VAL A 94 4.09 -11.54 11.38
CA VAL A 94 4.60 -10.26 11.83
C VAL A 94 4.05 -9.93 13.21
N THR A 95 4.94 -9.46 14.08
CA THR A 95 4.61 -8.88 15.38
C THR A 95 5.10 -7.44 15.41
N LEU A 96 4.17 -6.49 15.40
CA LEU A 96 4.45 -5.07 15.57
C LEU A 96 4.23 -4.69 17.04
N ARG A 97 5.18 -3.97 17.64
CA ARG A 97 4.95 -3.26 18.90
C ARG A 97 5.02 -1.76 18.68
N VAL A 98 4.05 -1.05 19.24
CA VAL A 98 3.94 0.41 19.21
C VAL A 98 3.93 0.92 20.64
N GLY A 99 5.03 1.56 21.05
CA GLY A 99 5.17 2.04 22.43
C GLY A 99 5.24 0.90 23.45
N THR A 100 4.90 1.20 24.71
CA THR A 100 5.02 0.21 25.81
C THR A 100 3.93 -0.86 25.80
N HIS A 101 2.74 -0.55 25.29
CA HIS A 101 1.54 -1.37 25.55
C HIS A 101 0.87 -1.97 24.32
N ALA A 102 1.03 -1.37 23.13
CA ALA A 102 0.33 -1.87 21.96
C ALA A 102 1.19 -2.93 21.25
N VAL A 103 0.64 -4.14 21.14
CA VAL A 103 1.18 -5.22 20.31
C VAL A 103 0.13 -5.57 19.27
N ARG A 104 0.59 -5.85 18.05
CA ARG A 104 -0.23 -6.32 16.94
C ARG A 104 0.41 -7.53 16.27
N HIS A 105 -0.40 -8.52 15.95
CA HIS A 105 0.00 -9.68 15.16
C HIS A 105 -0.77 -9.74 13.86
N PHE A 106 -0.10 -10.05 12.76
CA PHE A 106 -0.75 -10.28 11.47
C PHE A 106 0.09 -11.22 10.60
N GLY A 107 -0.53 -11.76 9.55
CA GLY A 107 0.09 -12.67 8.60
C GLY A 107 0.25 -12.07 7.21
N ILE A 108 1.29 -12.50 6.52
CA ILE A 108 1.45 -12.28 5.08
C ILE A 108 0.83 -13.48 4.37
N GLY A 109 -0.15 -13.22 3.52
CA GLY A 109 -0.84 -14.23 2.72
C GLY A 109 0.01 -14.73 1.56
N ARG A 110 -0.65 -15.31 0.57
CA ARG A 110 -0.03 -15.68 -0.72
C ARG A 110 0.47 -14.44 -1.48
N SER A 111 1.40 -14.65 -2.40
CA SER A 111 1.74 -13.62 -3.38
C SER A 111 0.64 -13.50 -4.43
N LEU A 112 0.15 -12.28 -4.64
CA LEU A 112 -0.63 -11.91 -5.82
C LEU A 112 -0.07 -10.58 -6.35
N THR A 113 0.43 -10.61 -7.58
CA THR A 113 0.88 -9.43 -8.31
C THR A 113 0.11 -9.33 -9.62
N ALA A 114 -0.47 -8.16 -9.89
CA ALA A 114 -1.09 -7.85 -11.17
C ALA A 114 -0.29 -6.76 -11.88
N THR A 115 0.30 -7.08 -13.03
CA THR A 115 1.00 -6.11 -13.87
C THR A 115 0.08 -5.64 -14.99
N VAL A 116 -0.29 -4.36 -14.98
CA VAL A 116 -1.04 -3.66 -16.02
C VAL A 116 -0.07 -3.02 -17.00
N ASP A 117 -0.06 -3.49 -18.24
CA ASP A 117 0.65 -2.83 -19.33
C ASP A 117 -0.33 -1.95 -20.11
N VAL A 118 -0.12 -0.64 -20.02
CA VAL A 118 -0.97 0.39 -20.64
C VAL A 118 -0.82 0.40 -22.16
N GLY A 119 0.32 -0.03 -22.69
CA GLY A 119 0.60 -0.09 -24.13
C GLY A 119 -0.01 -1.32 -24.80
N SER A 120 0.00 -2.48 -24.12
CA SER A 120 -0.65 -3.70 -24.61
C SER A 120 -2.09 -3.89 -24.11
N HIS A 121 -2.63 -2.93 -23.35
CA HIS A 121 -4.00 -2.93 -22.80
C HIS A 121 -4.35 -4.22 -22.06
N THR A 122 -3.37 -4.80 -21.36
CA THR A 122 -3.50 -6.12 -20.73
C THR A 122 -2.97 -6.08 -19.30
N MET A 123 -3.73 -6.69 -18.40
CA MET A 123 -3.29 -7.01 -17.04
C MET A 123 -2.92 -8.48 -16.94
N THR A 124 -1.71 -8.76 -16.48
CA THR A 124 -1.22 -10.12 -16.18
C THR A 124 -1.24 -10.33 -14.67
N VAL A 125 -2.06 -11.26 -14.20
CA VAL A 125 -2.19 -11.61 -12.78
C VAL A 125 -1.43 -12.90 -12.51
N GLU A 126 -0.48 -12.81 -11.59
CA GLU A 126 0.36 -13.92 -11.12
C GLU A 126 0.06 -14.13 -9.64
N GLU A 127 -0.34 -15.34 -9.29
CA GLU A 127 -0.71 -15.75 -7.94
C GLU A 127 -0.05 -17.10 -7.64
N ASP A 128 0.60 -17.22 -6.48
CA ASP A 128 1.37 -18.43 -6.15
C ASP A 128 0.49 -19.69 -6.21
N GLY A 129 0.89 -20.67 -7.02
CA GLY A 129 0.17 -21.93 -7.18
C GLY A 129 -0.98 -21.90 -8.17
N GLU A 130 -1.27 -20.75 -8.78
CA GLU A 130 -2.36 -20.58 -9.76
C GLU A 130 -1.81 -20.31 -11.17
N PRO A 131 -2.53 -20.70 -12.24
CA PRO A 131 -2.17 -20.32 -13.60
C PRO A 131 -2.18 -18.81 -13.80
N THR A 132 -1.17 -18.30 -14.52
CA THR A 132 -1.12 -16.89 -14.93
C THR A 132 -2.39 -16.50 -15.69
N THR A 133 -3.09 -15.49 -15.20
CA THR A 133 -4.32 -14.99 -15.84
C THR A 133 -4.03 -13.73 -16.62
N ARG A 134 -4.44 -13.68 -17.90
CA ARG A 134 -4.41 -12.44 -18.69
C ARG A 134 -5.81 -11.86 -18.80
N ILE A 135 -5.94 -10.58 -18.49
CA ILE A 135 -7.19 -9.85 -18.45
C ILE A 135 -7.06 -8.64 -19.38
N PRO A 136 -7.86 -8.52 -20.44
CA PRO A 136 -7.94 -7.28 -21.21
C PRO A 136 -8.40 -6.15 -20.30
N VAL A 137 -7.75 -4.99 -20.40
CA VAL A 137 -8.10 -3.80 -19.61
C VAL A 137 -8.17 -2.56 -20.49
N THR A 138 -8.83 -1.51 -19.98
CA THR A 138 -8.68 -0.15 -20.51
C THR A 138 -8.16 0.76 -19.39
N ALA A 139 -7.14 1.57 -19.68
CA ALA A 139 -6.53 2.48 -18.70
C ALA A 139 -6.89 3.95 -19.00
N GLY A 140 -6.22 4.88 -18.31
CA GLY A 140 -6.40 6.32 -18.49
C GLY A 140 -6.05 6.81 -19.89
N ARG A 141 -6.92 7.60 -20.50
CA ARG A 141 -6.69 8.21 -21.82
C ARG A 141 -5.56 9.25 -21.76
N PRO A 142 -4.93 9.62 -22.90
CA PRO A 142 -3.92 10.66 -22.92
C PRO A 142 -4.41 11.97 -22.25
N GLY A 143 -3.63 12.48 -21.31
CA GLY A 143 -3.97 13.68 -20.52
C GLY A 143 -4.70 13.37 -19.21
N LEU A 144 -5.15 12.13 -19.03
CA LEU A 144 -5.67 11.56 -17.78
C LEU A 144 -5.06 10.17 -17.57
N ASP A 145 -3.77 10.08 -17.83
CA ASP A 145 -3.00 8.85 -17.86
C ASP A 145 -3.05 8.16 -16.48
N THR A 146 -3.17 6.83 -16.45
CA THR A 146 -3.08 6.06 -15.20
C THR A 146 -1.68 6.20 -14.60
N TRP A 147 -1.52 6.29 -13.28
CA TRP A 147 -0.18 6.32 -12.68
C TRP A 147 0.66 5.10 -13.07
N ASN A 148 1.91 5.33 -13.43
CA ASN A 148 2.93 4.31 -13.62
C ASN A 148 3.49 3.83 -12.27
N GLY A 149 4.15 2.67 -12.26
CA GLY A 149 4.85 2.17 -11.09
C GLY A 149 4.04 1.19 -10.23
N THR A 150 4.55 0.92 -9.04
CA THR A 150 4.02 -0.07 -8.11
C THR A 150 3.08 0.59 -7.11
N MET A 151 1.84 0.11 -7.05
CA MET A 151 0.83 0.52 -6.08
C MET A 151 0.41 -0.70 -5.27
N VAL A 152 0.32 -0.54 -3.96
CA VAL A 152 -0.18 -1.59 -3.07
C VAL A 152 -1.64 -1.33 -2.74
N VAL A 153 -2.46 -2.37 -2.83
CA VAL A 153 -3.91 -2.28 -2.59
C VAL A 153 -4.15 -1.76 -1.17
N LEU A 154 -4.84 -0.62 -1.08
CA LEU A 154 -5.21 0.05 0.17
C LEU A 154 -6.38 -0.68 0.82
N ASP A 155 -7.48 -0.78 0.07
CA ASP A 155 -8.74 -1.38 0.45
C ASP A 155 -9.52 -1.81 -0.80
N LYS A 156 -10.71 -2.36 -0.60
CA LYS A 156 -11.60 -2.77 -1.68
C LYS A 156 -13.05 -2.77 -1.23
N GLN A 157 -13.96 -2.39 -2.11
CA GLN A 157 -15.40 -2.31 -1.83
C GLN A 157 -16.21 -2.92 -2.99
N PRO A 158 -17.26 -3.72 -2.71
CA PRO A 158 -18.12 -4.24 -3.78
C PRO A 158 -18.81 -3.12 -4.55
N GLN A 159 -19.03 -1.98 -3.90
CA GLN A 159 -19.58 -0.77 -4.48
C GLN A 159 -18.98 0.44 -3.77
N VAL A 160 -18.39 1.37 -4.52
CA VAL A 160 -17.83 2.64 -4.01
C VAL A 160 -18.47 3.81 -4.74
N TYR A 161 -18.71 4.92 -4.03
CA TYR A 161 -19.15 6.16 -4.66
C TYR A 161 -17.93 6.95 -5.13
N MET A 162 -17.82 7.20 -6.44
CA MET A 162 -16.76 8.03 -7.01
C MET A 162 -17.35 9.35 -7.53
N ASP A 163 -16.69 10.44 -7.17
CA ASP A 163 -17.08 11.81 -7.52
C ASP A 163 -15.87 12.55 -8.08
N SER A 164 -15.89 12.86 -9.37
CA SER A 164 -14.75 13.46 -10.07
C SER A 164 -14.31 14.81 -9.50
N ARG A 165 -15.17 15.48 -8.71
CA ARG A 165 -14.86 16.74 -8.05
C ARG A 165 -13.85 16.59 -6.92
N THR A 166 -13.73 15.41 -6.31
CA THR A 166 -12.75 15.16 -5.24
C THR A 166 -11.33 14.93 -5.77
N VAL A 167 -11.18 14.84 -7.10
CA VAL A 167 -9.91 14.61 -7.80
C VAL A 167 -9.67 15.64 -8.90
N ASP A 168 -10.30 16.82 -8.79
CA ASP A 168 -10.12 17.97 -9.68
C ASP A 168 -10.46 17.72 -11.17
N LEU A 169 -11.39 16.79 -11.44
CA LEU A 169 -11.84 16.46 -12.80
C LEU A 169 -13.23 17.05 -13.14
N GLY A 170 -13.66 18.07 -12.41
CA GLY A 170 -14.97 18.70 -12.61
C GLY A 170 -16.12 17.68 -12.51
N ASP A 171 -17.06 17.74 -13.46
CA ASP A 171 -18.24 16.84 -13.52
C ASP A 171 -18.05 15.67 -14.51
N ALA A 172 -16.82 15.21 -14.72
CA ALA A 172 -16.50 14.11 -15.64
C ALA A 172 -17.24 12.80 -15.30
N TYR A 173 -17.47 12.53 -14.02
CA TYR A 173 -18.25 11.38 -13.57
C TYR A 173 -18.74 11.54 -12.13
N ARG A 174 -19.89 10.93 -11.83
CA ARG A 174 -20.44 10.90 -10.47
C ARG A 174 -21.40 9.73 -10.30
N GLY A 175 -21.05 8.76 -9.45
CA GLY A 175 -21.90 7.59 -9.28
C GLY A 175 -21.27 6.46 -8.48
N TYR A 176 -22.01 5.37 -8.37
CA TYR A 176 -21.54 4.15 -7.74
C TYR A 176 -20.88 3.22 -8.77
N TYR A 177 -19.71 2.70 -8.41
CA TYR A 177 -18.91 1.80 -9.23
C TYR A 177 -18.69 0.49 -8.51
N ALA A 178 -18.89 -0.62 -9.23
CA ALA A 178 -18.83 -1.96 -8.66
C ALA A 178 -17.41 -2.55 -8.69
N TRP A 179 -17.17 -3.49 -7.76
CA TRP A 179 -15.96 -4.31 -7.67
C TRP A 179 -14.68 -3.50 -7.65
N ALA A 180 -14.64 -2.48 -6.80
CA ALA A 180 -13.58 -1.50 -6.76
C ALA A 180 -12.44 -1.93 -5.83
N VAL A 181 -11.23 -1.97 -6.38
CA VAL A 181 -9.97 -2.17 -5.66
C VAL A 181 -9.24 -0.83 -5.64
N HIS A 182 -9.01 -0.27 -4.46
CA HIS A 182 -8.44 1.06 -4.25
C HIS A 182 -6.92 0.98 -4.18
N ILE A 183 -6.20 1.75 -5.02
CA ILE A 183 -4.74 1.61 -5.15
C ILE A 183 -3.94 2.90 -4.94
N THR A 184 -4.57 4.08 -4.99
CA THR A 184 -3.91 5.35 -4.64
C THR A 184 -4.86 6.27 -3.89
N THR A 185 -4.36 7.08 -2.95
CA THR A 185 -5.20 8.07 -2.24
C THR A 185 -5.66 9.20 -3.16
N SER A 186 -4.96 9.45 -4.27
CA SER A 186 -5.41 10.33 -5.35
C SER A 186 -6.59 9.78 -6.18
N GLY A 187 -7.18 8.65 -5.79
CA GLY A 187 -8.42 8.15 -6.39
C GLY A 187 -8.26 7.24 -7.61
N THR A 188 -7.15 6.50 -7.72
CA THR A 188 -7.03 5.44 -8.75
C THR A 188 -7.57 4.11 -8.22
N TYR A 189 -8.40 3.46 -9.05
CA TYR A 189 -9.00 2.16 -8.76
C TYR A 189 -8.81 1.19 -9.92
N VAL A 190 -8.80 -0.10 -9.61
CA VAL A 190 -9.15 -1.17 -10.58
C VAL A 190 -10.61 -1.55 -10.31
N HIS A 191 -11.50 -1.42 -11.29
CA HIS A 191 -12.94 -1.64 -11.05
C HIS A 191 -13.72 -2.06 -12.29
N GLN A 192 -14.97 -2.49 -12.09
CA GLN A 192 -15.90 -2.76 -13.19
C GLN A 192 -16.22 -1.46 -13.95
N ASN A 193 -16.03 -1.48 -15.27
CA ASN A 193 -16.27 -0.32 -16.12
C ASN A 193 -16.96 -0.76 -17.42
N PRO A 194 -18.19 -0.31 -17.74
CA PRO A 194 -18.87 -0.66 -18.99
C PRO A 194 -18.09 -0.32 -20.26
N ASN A 195 -17.21 0.69 -20.24
CA ASN A 195 -16.35 0.99 -21.37
C ASN A 195 -15.36 -0.17 -21.67
N ALA A 196 -14.99 -0.96 -20.66
CA ALA A 196 -14.11 -2.10 -20.84
C ALA A 196 -14.75 -3.18 -21.74
N ASP A 197 -16.08 -3.27 -21.81
CA ASP A 197 -16.77 -4.24 -22.69
C ASP A 197 -16.48 -3.98 -24.18
N THR A 198 -16.11 -2.74 -24.54
CA THR A 198 -15.78 -2.34 -25.91
C THR A 198 -14.29 -2.09 -26.12
N TYR A 199 -13.63 -1.45 -25.15
CA TYR A 199 -12.29 -0.88 -25.34
C TYR A 199 -11.17 -1.69 -24.67
N ALA A 200 -11.48 -2.64 -23.78
CA ALA A 200 -10.45 -3.43 -23.12
C ALA A 200 -9.64 -4.25 -24.13
N GLY A 201 -8.32 -4.25 -23.98
CA GLY A 201 -7.40 -4.88 -24.94
C GLY A 201 -7.17 -4.08 -26.23
N ARG A 202 -7.74 -2.86 -26.36
CA ARG A 202 -7.70 -2.07 -27.61
C ARG A 202 -7.30 -0.62 -27.44
N SER A 203 -7.79 0.06 -26.40
CA SER A 203 -7.52 1.48 -26.19
C SER A 203 -7.77 1.92 -24.76
N ASN A 204 -7.11 3.01 -24.36
CA ASN A 204 -7.26 3.63 -23.03
C ASN A 204 -8.27 4.78 -23.08
N VAL A 205 -9.38 4.66 -22.34
CA VAL A 205 -10.50 5.61 -22.39
C VAL A 205 -10.95 6.14 -21.02
N THR A 206 -10.36 5.66 -19.92
CA THR A 206 -10.80 6.05 -18.56
C THR A 206 -10.20 7.39 -18.14
N HIS A 207 -10.56 7.84 -16.93
CA HIS A 207 -10.01 9.03 -16.28
C HIS A 207 -8.88 8.68 -15.28
N GLY A 208 -8.07 7.66 -15.60
CA GLY A 208 -6.93 7.21 -14.79
C GLY A 208 -7.13 5.88 -14.08
N CYS A 209 -8.38 5.43 -13.88
CA CYS A 209 -8.67 4.09 -13.35
C CYS A 209 -8.35 2.97 -14.36
N VAL A 210 -8.14 1.74 -13.87
CA VAL A 210 -8.06 0.54 -14.70
C VAL A 210 -9.44 -0.10 -14.78
N GLY A 211 -10.03 -0.10 -15.97
CA GLY A 211 -11.36 -0.63 -16.22
C GLY A 211 -11.35 -2.11 -16.60
N LEU A 212 -12.21 -2.89 -15.94
CA LEU A 212 -12.47 -4.31 -16.19
C LEU A 212 -13.89 -4.53 -16.72
N ALA A 213 -14.06 -5.53 -17.60
CA ALA A 213 -15.33 -5.85 -18.24
C ALA A 213 -16.43 -6.28 -17.25
N THR A 214 -17.68 -6.08 -17.65
CA THR A 214 -18.90 -6.35 -16.86
C THR A 214 -19.36 -7.81 -16.91
N ASP A 215 -18.70 -8.65 -17.71
CA ASP A 215 -18.95 -10.09 -17.91
C ASP A 215 -18.53 -11.01 -16.73
N GLY A 216 -18.46 -10.43 -15.53
CA GLY A 216 -17.93 -11.07 -14.32
C GLY A 216 -16.41 -11.03 -14.20
N THR A 217 -15.67 -10.49 -15.17
CA THR A 217 -14.21 -10.31 -15.06
C THR A 217 -13.83 -9.45 -13.87
N ALA A 218 -14.50 -8.31 -13.68
CA ALA A 218 -14.25 -7.42 -12.56
C ALA A 218 -14.50 -8.11 -11.20
N GLU A 219 -15.61 -8.84 -11.08
CA GLU A 219 -15.95 -9.58 -9.86
C GLU A 219 -14.91 -10.66 -9.55
N ARG A 220 -14.50 -11.46 -10.54
CA ARG A 220 -13.48 -12.51 -10.36
C ARG A 220 -12.16 -11.92 -9.88
N PHE A 221 -11.70 -10.83 -10.49
CA PHE A 221 -10.49 -10.14 -10.06
C PHE A 221 -10.64 -9.59 -8.64
N TYR A 222 -11.75 -8.88 -8.37
CA TYR A 222 -12.06 -8.36 -7.05
C TYR A 222 -12.01 -9.46 -6.01
N ARG A 223 -12.66 -10.61 -6.20
CA ARG A 223 -12.68 -11.70 -5.20
C ARG A 223 -11.30 -12.28 -4.90
N ARG A 224 -10.35 -12.23 -5.83
CA ARG A 224 -8.97 -12.69 -5.61
C ARG A 224 -8.15 -11.68 -4.80
N VAL A 225 -8.29 -10.39 -5.09
CA VAL A 225 -7.42 -9.37 -4.48
C VAL A 225 -7.74 -9.12 -3.01
N ILE A 226 -6.72 -8.95 -2.18
CA ILE A 226 -6.81 -8.49 -0.79
C ILE A 226 -5.95 -7.22 -0.57
N PRO A 227 -6.22 -6.43 0.49
CA PRO A 227 -5.31 -5.36 0.88
C PRO A 227 -3.87 -5.86 1.04
N GLY A 228 -2.91 -5.12 0.50
CA GLY A 228 -1.50 -5.51 0.49
C GLY A 228 -1.04 -6.24 -0.77
N ASP A 229 -1.95 -6.68 -1.64
CA ASP A 229 -1.56 -7.21 -2.95
C ASP A 229 -0.98 -6.10 -3.83
N VAL A 230 -0.20 -6.49 -4.84
CA VAL A 230 0.60 -5.55 -5.64
C VAL A 230 -0.04 -5.34 -7.00
N ILE A 231 -0.32 -4.09 -7.36
CA ILE A 231 -0.71 -3.67 -8.71
C ILE A 231 0.42 -2.84 -9.30
N ARG A 232 1.10 -3.35 -10.33
CA ARG A 232 2.16 -2.62 -11.03
C ARG A 232 1.66 -2.15 -12.38
N VAL A 233 1.71 -0.87 -12.64
CA VAL A 233 1.40 -0.29 -13.95
C VAL A 233 2.70 0.00 -14.69
N THR A 234 2.75 -0.33 -15.98
CA THR A 234 3.88 -0.06 -16.87
C THR A 234 3.40 0.60 -18.16
N GLY A 235 4.28 1.38 -18.80
CA GLY A 235 3.98 2.01 -20.08
C GLY A 235 3.10 3.26 -19.99
N SER A 236 3.00 3.85 -18.78
CA SER A 236 2.36 5.16 -18.57
C SER A 236 3.39 6.26 -18.32
N LYS A 237 2.92 7.52 -18.19
CA LYS A 237 3.77 8.73 -18.12
C LYS A 237 4.38 8.94 -16.74
N ASP A 238 3.56 9.34 -15.77
CA ASP A 238 4.03 9.77 -14.45
C ASP A 238 4.01 8.60 -13.46
N THR A 239 5.06 8.47 -12.67
CA THR A 239 5.17 7.43 -11.64
C THR A 239 4.48 7.87 -10.35
N VAL A 240 3.69 6.98 -9.77
CA VAL A 240 3.04 7.20 -8.47
C VAL A 240 4.05 7.52 -7.38
N GLU A 241 3.82 8.61 -6.65
CA GLU A 241 4.64 8.99 -5.51
C GLU A 241 4.48 8.01 -4.33
N ALA A 242 5.49 7.90 -3.48
CA ALA A 242 5.46 7.02 -2.31
C ALA A 242 4.27 7.30 -1.37
N GLY A 243 3.92 8.57 -1.19
CA GLY A 243 2.82 9.03 -0.33
C GLY A 243 1.46 9.10 -1.00
N ASN A 244 1.31 8.68 -2.25
CA ASN A 244 0.00 8.61 -2.92
C ASN A 244 -0.67 7.25 -2.64
N GLY A 245 -0.99 7.00 -1.37
CA GLY A 245 -1.29 5.67 -0.84
C GLY A 245 0.00 4.92 -0.49
N TYR A 246 0.08 3.64 -0.83
CA TYR A 246 1.24 2.79 -0.55
C TYR A 246 2.13 2.64 -1.79
N GLY A 247 2.75 3.75 -2.22
CA GLY A 247 3.70 3.81 -3.34
C GLY A 247 5.15 3.51 -2.93
N ASP A 248 5.36 3.00 -1.72
CA ASP A 248 6.63 2.81 -1.02
C ASP A 248 7.69 2.07 -1.84
N TRP A 249 7.24 1.14 -2.70
CA TRP A 249 8.07 0.27 -3.53
C TRP A 249 8.58 0.94 -4.80
N ASN A 250 8.15 2.17 -5.10
CA ASN A 250 8.75 2.99 -6.17
C ASN A 250 10.06 3.65 -5.71
N LEU A 251 10.33 3.68 -4.41
CA LEU A 251 11.62 4.13 -3.88
C LEU A 251 12.64 2.98 -3.90
N THR A 252 13.84 3.29 -4.38
CA THR A 252 14.99 2.39 -4.17
C THR A 252 15.22 2.17 -2.68
N TRP A 253 15.81 1.04 -2.31
CA TRP A 253 16.12 0.77 -0.90
C TRP A 253 17.02 1.85 -0.26
N SER A 254 17.96 2.41 -1.02
CA SER A 254 18.80 3.52 -0.57
C SER A 254 17.98 4.78 -0.29
N ALA A 255 17.07 5.16 -1.19
CA ALA A 255 16.17 6.29 -0.98
C ALA A 255 15.26 6.06 0.25
N TRP A 256 14.70 4.86 0.39
CA TRP A 256 13.92 4.47 1.57
C TRP A 256 14.69 4.68 2.88
N LEU A 257 15.94 4.22 2.96
CA LEU A 257 16.77 4.39 4.14
C LEU A 257 17.13 5.86 4.41
N SER A 258 17.24 6.70 3.38
CA SER A 258 17.57 8.13 3.54
C SER A 258 16.47 8.92 4.26
N HIS A 259 15.23 8.42 4.24
CA HIS A 259 14.08 9.01 4.92
C HIS A 259 13.88 8.47 6.36
N SER A 260 14.72 7.52 6.81
CA SER A 260 14.74 7.05 8.19
C SER A 260 15.44 8.07 9.10
N ALA A 261 14.79 8.44 10.20
CA ALA A 261 15.38 9.32 11.20
C ALA A 261 16.49 8.65 12.01
N SER A 262 16.41 7.33 12.22
CA SER A 262 17.47 6.59 12.92
C SER A 262 18.69 6.31 12.05
N ARG A 263 18.56 6.36 10.70
CA ARG A 263 19.59 6.01 9.69
C ARG A 263 20.27 4.66 9.91
N LYS A 264 19.75 3.86 10.84
CA LYS A 264 20.18 2.51 11.15
C LYS A 264 19.18 1.61 10.45
N GLY A 265 19.65 0.70 9.59
CA GLY A 265 18.83 -0.45 9.22
C GLY A 265 18.48 -1.16 10.53
N ALA A 266 17.24 -1.02 10.99
CA ALA A 266 16.90 -1.36 12.36
C ALA A 266 16.97 -2.89 12.52
N THR A 267 17.86 -3.31 13.42
CA THR A 267 18.12 -4.69 13.82
C THR A 267 16.82 -5.46 14.04
N ALA A 268 16.68 -6.62 13.38
CA ALA A 268 15.69 -7.62 13.78
C ALA A 268 15.85 -7.88 15.28
N ALA A 269 14.84 -7.49 16.08
CA ALA A 269 14.83 -7.87 17.47
C ALA A 269 14.60 -9.38 17.52
N SER A 270 15.63 -10.15 17.89
CA SER A 270 15.44 -11.56 18.22
C SER A 270 14.29 -11.67 19.23
N PRO A 271 13.37 -12.63 19.08
CA PRO A 271 12.37 -12.87 20.10
C PRO A 271 13.13 -13.15 21.41
N ARG A 272 12.96 -12.28 22.41
CA ARG A 272 13.38 -12.66 23.76
C ARG A 272 12.50 -13.85 24.18
N PRO A 273 13.10 -14.88 24.79
CA PRO A 273 12.36 -16.05 25.29
C PRO A 273 11.28 -15.65 26.30
#